data_AF-A0A3D0X3A4-F1
#
_entry.id   AF-A0A3D0X3A4-F1
#
_cell.length_a   1.000
_cell.length_b   1.000
_cell.length_c   1.000
_cell.angle_alpha   90.00
_cell.angle_beta   90.00
_cell.angle_gamma   90.00
#
_symmetry.space_group_name_H-M   'P 1'
#
loop_
_entity.id
_entity.type
_entity.pdbx_description
1 polymer ?
#
loop_
_entity_poly.entity_id
_entity_poly.type
_entity_poly.pdbx_seq_one_letter_code
_entity_poly.pdbx_strand_id
1 'polypeptide(L)'
;MRKILGFLVVFTVSLMILGYGGPQKVSDKEMTLSLSYGDRSGTYTGEVNEQGVPNGKGKFTTKNSQGEPWFYEGDFKNGHFEGTGRTLWPNDQQEESGNYSNDRLNGQGKTTRNNTVVYEGNFENGKPMVTPAADMNTEVSYADWTYKVTGVSSQNTAGNKQAGGKYVIVIIDATNNANTARQPGGGDFFVLVDDKGRTYPIDDDAALKLRFSKLASDEPWYLTKVNPGLTVQGVKLIFDVPADSDINGMKLLPNKGFGKATPIQLQQ
;
A
#
# COMPACT_ATOMS: atom_id res chain seq x y z
N MET A 1 -71.87 45.96 15.64
CA MET A 1 -70.88 45.85 16.74
C MET A 1 -69.66 45.10 16.21
N ARG A 2 -68.53 45.79 16.04
CA ARG A 2 -67.26 45.23 15.55
C ARG A 2 -66.58 44.47 16.70
N LYS A 3 -66.21 43.20 16.51
CA LYS A 3 -65.29 42.48 17.41
C LYS A 3 -63.93 42.42 16.73
N ILE A 4 -62.96 43.12 17.32
CA ILE A 4 -61.55 43.11 16.93
C ILE A 4 -60.93 41.85 17.56
N LEU A 5 -60.43 40.95 16.73
CA LEU A 5 -59.74 39.73 17.15
C LEU A 5 -58.24 40.06 17.29
N GLY A 6 -57.74 40.14 18.52
CA GLY A 6 -56.33 40.43 18.82
C GLY A 6 -55.45 39.21 18.57
N PHE A 7 -54.44 39.37 17.72
CA PHE A 7 -53.34 38.42 17.54
C PHE A 7 -52.38 38.50 18.74
N LEU A 8 -52.18 37.40 19.45
CA LEU A 8 -51.10 37.25 20.43
C LEU A 8 -49.92 36.56 19.73
N VAL A 9 -48.91 37.33 19.35
CA VAL A 9 -47.63 36.80 18.84
C VAL A 9 -46.73 36.53 20.06
N VAL A 10 -46.57 35.27 20.42
CA VAL A 10 -45.62 34.84 21.45
C VAL A 10 -44.23 34.75 20.82
N PHE A 11 -43.37 35.71 21.09
CA PHE A 11 -41.94 35.60 20.81
C PHE A 11 -41.30 34.71 21.89
N THR A 12 -41.04 33.44 21.57
CA THR A 12 -40.15 32.62 22.38
C THR A 12 -38.71 33.01 22.07
N VAL A 13 -38.07 33.71 23.00
CA VAL A 13 -36.62 33.91 23.00
C VAL A 13 -36.00 32.57 23.38
N SER A 14 -35.55 31.79 22.40
CA SER A 14 -34.74 30.61 22.64
C SER A 14 -33.33 31.05 23.01
N LEU A 15 -33.01 30.89 24.29
CA LEU A 15 -31.68 31.08 24.86
C LEU A 15 -30.71 30.10 24.19
N MET A 16 -29.83 30.61 23.32
CA MET A 16 -28.77 29.83 22.69
C MET A 16 -27.69 29.57 23.75
N ILE A 17 -27.77 28.41 24.41
CA ILE A 17 -26.67 27.95 25.26
C ILE A 17 -25.57 27.51 24.31
N LEU A 18 -24.50 28.30 24.23
CA LEU A 18 -23.21 27.89 23.64
C LEU A 18 -22.66 26.76 24.50
N GLY A 19 -23.12 25.54 24.24
CA GLY A 19 -22.55 24.34 24.80
C GLY A 19 -21.15 24.17 24.23
N TYR A 20 -20.15 24.29 25.09
CA TYR A 20 -18.84 23.69 24.88
C TYR A 20 -19.04 22.16 24.76
N GLY A 21 -19.44 21.72 23.57
CA GLY A 21 -19.69 20.31 23.26
C GLY A 21 -18.36 19.59 23.15
N GLY A 22 -17.96 18.89 24.21
CA GLY A 22 -16.90 17.90 24.10
C GLY A 22 -17.22 16.86 23.02
N PRO A 23 -16.22 16.03 22.62
CA PRO A 23 -16.43 15.03 21.59
C PRO A 23 -17.65 14.16 21.92
N GLN A 24 -18.60 14.10 20.97
CA GLN A 24 -19.77 13.24 21.11
C GLN A 24 -19.31 11.78 21.08
N LYS A 25 -19.92 10.91 21.88
CA LYS A 25 -19.59 9.49 21.90
C LYS A 25 -20.78 8.65 21.50
N VAL A 26 -20.53 7.58 20.74
CA VAL A 26 -21.52 6.57 20.36
C VAL A 26 -21.04 5.20 20.81
N SER A 27 -21.97 4.29 21.07
CA SER A 27 -21.70 2.89 21.42
C SER A 27 -22.40 1.97 20.44
N ASP A 28 -21.66 1.01 19.90
CA ASP A 28 -22.13 -0.06 19.00
C ASP A 28 -22.98 0.46 17.85
N LYS A 29 -22.63 1.64 17.33
CA LYS A 29 -23.34 2.28 16.23
C LYS A 29 -22.97 1.58 14.93
N GLU A 30 -23.96 1.03 14.25
CA GLU A 30 -23.82 0.54 12.89
C GLU A 30 -23.47 1.70 11.94
N MET A 31 -22.42 1.51 11.14
CA MET A 31 -22.01 2.48 10.12
C MET A 31 -21.19 1.82 9.01
N THR A 32 -21.02 2.55 7.91
CA THR A 32 -20.10 2.19 6.84
C THR A 32 -18.99 3.22 6.77
N LEU A 33 -17.74 2.77 6.82
CA LEU A 33 -16.56 3.60 6.62
C LEU A 33 -16.04 3.39 5.19
N SER A 34 -15.82 4.48 4.47
CA SER A 34 -15.19 4.47 3.15
C SER A 34 -13.69 4.54 3.29
N LEU A 35 -13.09 3.41 3.67
CA LEU A 35 -11.64 3.30 3.86
C LEU A 35 -10.91 3.36 2.51
N SER A 36 -9.62 3.67 2.54
CA SER A 36 -8.74 3.79 1.38
C SER A 36 -8.55 2.50 0.56
N TYR A 37 -9.09 1.38 1.05
CA TYR A 37 -9.16 0.07 0.39
C TYR A 37 -10.60 -0.44 0.24
N GLY A 38 -11.58 0.47 0.26
CA GLY A 38 -12.99 0.22 -0.02
C GLY A 38 -13.88 0.28 1.21
N ASP A 39 -15.18 0.30 0.95
CA ASP A 39 -16.21 0.41 1.98
C ASP A 39 -16.21 -0.80 2.92
N ARG A 40 -16.40 -0.53 4.21
CA ARG A 40 -16.54 -1.53 5.27
C ARG A 40 -17.71 -1.17 6.16
N SER A 41 -18.69 -2.06 6.27
CA SER A 41 -19.81 -1.93 7.20
C SER A 41 -19.50 -2.68 8.50
N GLY A 42 -19.89 -2.12 9.63
CA GLY A 42 -19.65 -2.71 10.94
C GLY A 42 -20.11 -1.81 12.08
N THR A 43 -19.69 -2.15 13.29
CA THR A 43 -20.03 -1.39 14.50
C THR A 43 -18.88 -0.49 14.94
N TYR A 44 -19.23 0.71 15.39
CA TYR A 44 -18.29 1.68 15.94
C TYR A 44 -18.67 2.10 17.35
N THR A 45 -17.67 2.10 18.23
CA THR A 45 -17.75 2.64 19.59
C THR A 45 -16.61 3.63 19.78
N GLY A 46 -16.92 4.90 20.04
CA GLY A 46 -15.90 5.93 20.15
C GLY A 46 -16.41 7.34 19.95
N GLU A 47 -15.47 8.26 19.78
CA GLU A 47 -15.71 9.68 19.55
C GLU A 47 -16.18 9.93 18.10
N VAL A 48 -17.12 10.86 17.93
CA VAL A 48 -17.65 11.31 16.65
C VAL A 48 -17.72 12.84 16.59
N ASN A 49 -17.64 13.40 15.40
CA ASN A 49 -17.91 14.82 15.16
C ASN A 49 -19.42 15.13 15.16
N GLU A 50 -19.78 16.40 14.95
CA GLU A 50 -21.18 16.87 14.93
C GLU A 50 -22.06 16.18 13.86
N GLN A 51 -21.44 15.66 12.80
CA GLN A 51 -22.11 14.91 11.74
C GLN A 51 -22.23 13.40 12.08
N GLY A 52 -21.74 12.98 13.24
CA GLY A 52 -21.77 11.59 13.69
C GLY A 52 -20.75 10.67 12.99
N VAL A 53 -19.71 11.25 12.39
CA VAL A 53 -18.59 10.56 11.73
C VAL A 53 -17.46 10.33 12.73
N PRO A 54 -16.80 9.15 12.76
CA PRO A 54 -15.68 8.87 13.65
C PRO A 54 -14.58 9.94 13.61
N ASN A 55 -14.26 10.50 14.78
CA ASN A 55 -13.25 11.54 14.94
C ASN A 55 -12.78 11.56 16.40
N GLY A 56 -11.50 11.30 16.65
CA GLY A 56 -10.96 11.05 18.00
C GLY A 56 -10.71 9.56 18.25
N LYS A 57 -10.70 9.12 19.51
CA LYS A 57 -10.44 7.71 19.85
C LYS A 57 -11.67 6.84 19.61
N GLY A 58 -11.47 5.65 19.06
CA GLY A 58 -12.55 4.69 18.89
C GLY A 58 -12.10 3.28 18.55
N LYS A 59 -13.08 2.40 18.41
CA LYS A 59 -12.94 1.03 17.93
C LYS A 59 -13.97 0.76 16.85
N PHE A 60 -13.51 0.29 15.70
CA PHE A 60 -14.35 -0.17 14.60
C PHE A 60 -14.20 -1.68 14.44
N THR A 61 -15.31 -2.41 14.46
CA THR A 61 -15.35 -3.87 14.28
C THR A 61 -16.11 -4.20 13.02
N THR A 62 -15.52 -5.00 12.14
CA THR A 62 -16.14 -5.41 10.87
C THR A 62 -15.72 -6.85 10.52
N LYS A 63 -16.08 -7.34 9.34
CA LYS A 63 -15.77 -8.68 8.85
C LYS A 63 -15.05 -8.62 7.50
N ASN A 64 -14.18 -9.59 7.25
CA ASN A 64 -13.59 -9.81 5.93
C ASN A 64 -14.61 -10.49 4.99
N SER A 65 -14.22 -10.75 3.74
CA SER A 65 -15.08 -11.40 2.74
C SER A 65 -15.47 -12.84 3.08
N GLN A 66 -14.75 -13.49 3.99
CA GLN A 66 -15.04 -14.83 4.50
C GLN A 66 -15.95 -14.79 5.75
N GLY A 67 -16.35 -13.59 6.20
CA GLY A 67 -17.20 -13.40 7.38
C GLY A 67 -16.44 -13.43 8.71
N GLU A 68 -15.11 -13.45 8.68
CA GLU A 68 -14.27 -13.47 9.88
C GLU A 68 -14.08 -12.04 10.42
N PRO A 69 -14.17 -11.84 11.74
CA PRO A 69 -14.08 -10.51 12.31
C PRO A 69 -12.65 -9.97 12.25
N TRP A 70 -12.53 -8.66 12.09
CA TRP A 70 -11.32 -7.90 12.39
C TRP A 70 -11.73 -6.55 12.95
N PHE A 71 -10.83 -5.89 13.67
CA PHE A 71 -11.12 -4.59 14.23
C PHE A 71 -9.90 -3.67 14.23
N TYR A 72 -10.18 -2.37 14.13
CA TYR A 72 -9.23 -1.31 14.39
C TYR A 72 -9.60 -0.61 15.70
N GLU A 73 -8.59 -0.28 16.51
CA GLU A 73 -8.72 0.53 17.71
C GLU A 73 -7.61 1.58 17.73
N GLY A 74 -7.98 2.85 17.83
CA GLY A 74 -7.01 3.93 17.73
C GLY A 74 -7.64 5.27 17.43
N ASP A 75 -6.83 6.14 16.83
CA ASP A 75 -7.21 7.47 16.40
C ASP A 75 -7.95 7.44 15.06
N PHE A 76 -9.06 8.19 15.01
CA PHE A 76 -9.84 8.43 13.82
C PHE A 76 -9.82 9.91 13.44
N LYS A 77 -9.78 10.19 12.14
CA LYS A 77 -9.97 11.55 11.60
C LYS A 77 -10.91 11.48 10.41
N ASN A 78 -12.09 12.10 10.54
CA ASN A 78 -13.11 12.15 9.48
C ASN A 78 -13.46 10.77 8.90
N GLY A 79 -13.60 9.75 9.76
CA GLY A 79 -13.95 8.40 9.35
C GLY A 79 -12.79 7.51 8.91
N HIS A 80 -11.57 8.05 8.84
CA HIS A 80 -10.35 7.31 8.50
C HIS A 80 -9.52 6.96 9.73
N PHE A 81 -8.78 5.85 9.68
CA PHE A 81 -7.77 5.56 10.68
C PHE A 81 -6.56 6.48 10.46
N GLU A 82 -6.18 7.24 11.49
CA GLU A 82 -5.19 8.31 11.38
C GLU A 82 -4.53 8.56 12.73
N GLY A 83 -3.21 8.48 12.85
CA GLY A 83 -2.51 8.60 14.14
C GLY A 83 -2.17 7.24 14.72
N THR A 84 -2.15 7.10 16.05
CA THR A 84 -1.73 5.83 16.67
C THR A 84 -2.90 4.86 16.78
N GLY A 85 -2.71 3.63 16.34
CA GLY A 85 -3.73 2.59 16.49
C GLY A 85 -3.19 1.18 16.38
N ARG A 86 -4.11 0.22 16.48
CA ARG A 86 -3.87 -1.20 16.26
C ARG A 86 -5.01 -1.82 15.45
N THR A 87 -4.66 -2.69 14.52
CA THR A 87 -5.60 -3.57 13.83
C THR A 87 -5.37 -5.00 14.29
N LEU A 88 -6.43 -5.72 14.64
CA LEU A 88 -6.38 -7.12 15.05
C LEU A 88 -7.21 -7.98 14.09
N TRP A 89 -6.61 -9.06 13.63
CA TRP A 89 -7.27 -10.18 12.95
C TRP A 89 -7.21 -11.40 13.88
N PRO A 90 -8.24 -11.63 14.72
CA PRO A 90 -8.23 -12.69 15.73
C PRO A 90 -8.05 -14.09 15.14
N ASN A 91 -8.63 -14.35 13.97
CA ASN A 91 -8.57 -15.65 13.30
C ASN A 91 -7.14 -16.02 12.91
N ASP A 92 -6.38 -15.05 12.37
CA ASP A 92 -4.98 -15.21 11.96
C ASP A 92 -3.99 -15.04 13.13
N GLN A 93 -4.51 -14.72 14.33
CA GLN A 93 -3.74 -14.28 15.49
C GLN A 93 -2.70 -13.19 15.13
N GLN A 94 -3.08 -12.28 14.23
CA GLN A 94 -2.22 -11.22 13.72
C GLN A 94 -2.65 -9.86 14.27
N GLU A 95 -1.69 -9.09 14.76
CA GLU A 95 -1.88 -7.69 15.18
C GLU A 95 -0.90 -6.79 14.43
N GLU A 96 -1.38 -5.62 14.02
CA GLU A 96 -0.57 -4.55 13.45
C GLU A 96 -0.78 -3.26 14.25
N SER A 97 0.28 -2.74 14.87
CA SER A 97 0.23 -1.52 15.68
C SER A 97 1.25 -0.49 15.23
N GLY A 98 0.94 0.80 15.37
CA GLY A 98 1.84 1.87 14.96
C GLY A 98 1.11 3.12 14.52
N ASN A 99 1.79 3.91 13.67
CA ASN A 99 1.21 5.09 13.04
C ASN A 99 0.41 4.70 11.80
N TYR A 100 -0.84 5.12 11.77
CA TYR A 100 -1.75 5.00 10.64
C TYR A 100 -1.88 6.35 9.96
N SER A 101 -1.95 6.33 8.64
CA SER A 101 -2.38 7.48 7.85
C SER A 101 -3.17 6.97 6.66
N ASN A 102 -4.32 7.59 6.41
CA ASN A 102 -5.24 7.16 5.35
C ASN A 102 -5.56 5.65 5.42
N ASP A 103 -5.94 5.18 6.61
CA ASP A 103 -6.38 3.81 6.91
C ASP A 103 -5.31 2.71 6.92
N ARG A 104 -4.05 3.05 6.65
CA ARG A 104 -2.95 2.08 6.55
C ARG A 104 -1.82 2.45 7.49
N LEU A 105 -1.08 1.46 7.98
CA LEU A 105 0.19 1.71 8.65
C LEU A 105 1.13 2.52 7.73
N ASN A 106 1.63 3.64 8.23
CA ASN A 106 2.53 4.54 7.53
C ASN A 106 3.45 5.23 8.54
N GLY A 107 4.75 4.97 8.44
CA GLY A 107 5.75 5.30 9.45
C GLY A 107 6.06 4.11 10.38
N GLN A 108 6.54 4.39 11.58
CA GLN A 108 6.93 3.34 12.53
C GLN A 108 5.73 2.49 12.98
N GLY A 109 5.93 1.18 13.01
CA GLY A 109 4.94 0.21 13.46
C GLY A 109 5.52 -1.18 13.71
N LYS A 110 4.64 -2.13 13.99
CA LYS A 110 4.95 -3.49 14.40
C LYS A 110 3.86 -4.45 13.95
N THR A 111 4.27 -5.59 13.41
CA THR A 111 3.39 -6.73 13.13
C THR A 111 3.74 -7.87 14.09
N THR A 112 2.75 -8.39 14.80
CA THR A 112 2.88 -9.63 15.56
C THR A 112 1.97 -10.72 14.97
N ARG A 113 2.40 -11.96 15.08
CA ARG A 113 1.59 -13.15 14.75
C ARG A 113 1.82 -14.21 15.80
N ASN A 114 0.76 -14.82 16.34
CA ASN A 114 0.84 -15.76 17.46
C ASN A 114 1.67 -15.18 18.63
N ASN A 115 1.44 -13.90 18.96
CA ASN A 115 2.18 -13.14 19.97
C ASN A 115 3.71 -13.04 19.74
N THR A 116 4.19 -13.35 18.54
CA THR A 116 5.61 -13.22 18.16
C THR A 116 5.79 -12.04 17.22
N VAL A 117 6.81 -11.22 17.44
CA VAL A 117 7.14 -10.10 16.55
C VAL A 117 7.62 -10.65 15.21
N VAL A 118 6.87 -10.38 14.15
CA VAL A 118 7.22 -10.77 12.78
C VAL A 118 8.01 -9.65 12.10
N TYR A 119 7.67 -8.40 12.40
CA TYR A 119 8.36 -7.22 11.91
C TYR A 119 8.16 -6.04 12.88
N GLU A 120 9.19 -5.22 13.02
CA GLU A 120 9.15 -3.95 13.75
C GLU A 120 10.06 -2.98 13.00
N GLY A 121 9.50 -1.84 12.57
CA GLY A 121 10.19 -0.91 11.69
C GLY A 121 9.23 -0.01 10.92
N ASN A 122 9.68 0.51 9.77
CA ASN A 122 8.91 1.43 8.97
C ASN A 122 7.89 0.71 8.08
N PHE A 123 6.72 1.30 7.95
CA PHE A 123 5.67 0.90 7.01
C PHE A 123 5.43 2.02 6.02
N GLU A 124 5.08 1.66 4.80
CA GLU A 124 4.56 2.58 3.80
C GLU A 124 3.33 1.95 3.15
N ASN A 125 2.19 2.64 3.20
CA ASN A 125 0.91 2.14 2.67
C ASN A 125 0.58 0.70 3.15
N GLY A 126 0.82 0.43 4.43
CA GLY A 126 0.54 -0.86 5.06
C GLY A 126 1.56 -1.96 4.76
N LYS A 127 2.69 -1.64 4.12
CA LYS A 127 3.74 -2.63 3.81
C LYS A 127 5.01 -2.36 4.62
N PRO A 128 5.61 -3.38 5.24
CA PRO A 128 6.95 -3.29 5.81
C PRO A 128 7.96 -2.81 4.77
N MET A 129 8.70 -1.75 5.07
CA MET A 129 9.70 -1.16 4.18
C MET A 129 10.99 -0.87 4.95
N VAL A 130 12.12 -1.19 4.32
CA VAL A 130 13.41 -0.66 4.79
C VAL A 130 13.51 0.78 4.31
N THR A 131 13.82 1.69 5.23
CA THR A 131 13.99 3.12 4.94
C THR A 131 15.36 3.62 5.42
N PRO A 132 16.02 4.53 4.67
CA PRO A 132 15.57 5.11 3.40
C PRO A 132 15.63 4.10 2.24
N ALA A 133 14.87 4.38 1.17
CA ALA A 133 15.04 3.68 -0.09
C ALA A 133 16.39 4.03 -0.71
N ALA A 134 16.95 3.13 -1.50
CA ALA A 134 18.15 3.37 -2.28
C ALA A 134 17.81 4.12 -3.58
N ASP A 135 18.73 4.99 -4.02
CA ASP A 135 18.63 5.62 -5.33
C ASP A 135 19.00 4.63 -6.45
N MET A 136 18.61 4.94 -7.69
CA MET A 136 19.10 4.23 -8.87
C MET A 136 20.63 4.19 -8.91
N ASN A 137 21.18 3.15 -9.52
CA ASN A 137 22.61 2.81 -9.57
C ASN A 137 23.26 2.47 -8.22
N THR A 138 22.51 2.42 -7.12
CA THR A 138 22.98 1.89 -5.83
C THR A 138 22.82 0.38 -5.79
N GLU A 139 23.87 -0.35 -5.42
CA GLU A 139 23.81 -1.80 -5.23
C GLU A 139 23.08 -2.15 -3.93
N VAL A 140 22.10 -3.04 -4.03
CA VAL A 140 21.39 -3.62 -2.89
C VAL A 140 21.46 -5.14 -3.00
N SER A 141 21.47 -5.82 -1.85
CA SER A 141 21.53 -7.28 -1.79
C SER A 141 20.33 -7.87 -1.08
N TYR A 142 19.82 -8.98 -1.61
CA TYR A 142 18.81 -9.79 -0.95
C TYR A 142 18.92 -11.25 -1.41
N ALA A 143 18.86 -12.18 -0.45
CA ALA A 143 19.23 -13.58 -0.67
C ALA A 143 20.61 -13.65 -1.35
N ASP A 144 20.74 -14.40 -2.44
CA ASP A 144 22.01 -14.58 -3.15
C ASP A 144 22.17 -13.65 -4.37
N TRP A 145 21.47 -12.51 -4.39
CA TRP A 145 21.57 -11.54 -5.47
C TRP A 145 22.04 -10.18 -4.94
N THR A 146 22.98 -9.57 -5.65
CA THR A 146 23.22 -8.13 -5.61
C THR A 146 22.70 -7.53 -6.90
N TYR A 147 21.94 -6.44 -6.84
CA TYR A 147 21.41 -5.79 -8.02
C TYR A 147 21.31 -4.27 -7.83
N LYS A 148 21.22 -3.56 -8.95
CA LYS A 148 20.94 -2.12 -8.99
C LYS A 148 20.02 -1.82 -10.16
N VAL A 149 19.18 -0.81 -10.03
CA VAL A 149 18.38 -0.29 -11.15
C VAL A 149 19.24 0.70 -11.93
N THR A 150 19.47 0.44 -13.21
CA THR A 150 20.30 1.27 -14.11
C THR A 150 19.47 2.10 -15.08
N GLY A 151 18.18 1.83 -15.20
CA GLY A 151 17.27 2.62 -16.03
C GLY A 151 15.81 2.30 -15.78
N VAL A 152 14.95 3.25 -16.12
CA VAL A 152 13.50 3.04 -16.17
C VAL A 152 12.94 3.73 -17.40
N SER A 153 11.92 3.15 -18.01
CA SER A 153 11.17 3.75 -19.11
C SER A 153 9.72 3.29 -19.07
N SER A 154 8.86 3.93 -19.85
CA SER A 154 7.50 3.46 -20.05
C SER A 154 7.06 3.50 -21.51
N GLN A 155 6.12 2.63 -21.85
CA GLN A 155 5.52 2.52 -23.18
C GLN A 155 4.15 1.84 -23.11
N ASN A 156 3.31 2.01 -24.12
CA ASN A 156 1.94 1.49 -24.11
C ASN A 156 1.81 0.06 -24.66
N THR A 157 2.85 -0.44 -25.34
CA THR A 157 2.85 -1.75 -25.99
C THR A 157 4.12 -2.51 -25.69
N ALA A 158 4.07 -3.84 -25.60
CA ALA A 158 5.22 -4.73 -25.57
C ALA A 158 5.12 -5.68 -26.77
N GLY A 159 5.85 -5.37 -27.85
CA GLY A 159 5.64 -6.03 -29.14
C GLY A 159 4.21 -5.85 -29.65
N ASN A 160 3.47 -6.95 -29.79
CA ASN A 160 2.06 -6.92 -30.20
C ASN A 160 1.06 -6.98 -29.03
N LYS A 161 1.51 -6.83 -27.78
CA LYS A 161 0.66 -6.78 -26.59
C LYS A 161 0.43 -5.33 -26.17
N GLN A 162 -0.82 -4.98 -25.90
CA GLN A 162 -1.24 -3.69 -25.35
C GLN A 162 -1.23 -3.76 -23.81
N ALA A 163 -0.70 -2.72 -23.15
CA ALA A 163 -0.79 -2.61 -21.69
C ALA A 163 -2.23 -2.34 -21.23
N GLY A 164 -2.59 -2.83 -20.04
CA GLY A 164 -3.83 -2.45 -19.37
C GLY A 164 -3.85 -0.97 -18.97
N GLY A 165 -2.68 -0.41 -18.63
CA GLY A 165 -2.49 1.04 -18.50
C GLY A 165 -1.25 1.50 -19.26
N LYS A 166 -0.07 1.19 -18.73
CA LYS A 166 1.23 1.37 -19.38
C LYS A 166 2.20 0.31 -18.88
N TYR A 167 3.14 -0.09 -19.73
CA TYR A 167 4.29 -0.87 -19.29
C TYR A 167 5.33 0.04 -18.66
N VAL A 168 5.78 -0.29 -17.46
CA VAL A 168 7.01 0.23 -16.87
C VAL A 168 8.10 -0.81 -17.08
N ILE A 169 9.19 -0.40 -17.73
CA ILE A 169 10.34 -1.26 -18.00
C ILE A 169 11.48 -0.80 -17.10
N VAL A 170 11.82 -1.64 -16.12
CA VAL A 170 12.93 -1.41 -15.20
C VAL A 170 14.14 -2.21 -15.68
N ILE A 171 15.27 -1.53 -15.84
CA ILE A 171 16.53 -2.12 -16.29
C ILE A 171 17.42 -2.32 -15.06
N ILE A 172 17.90 -3.54 -14.86
CA ILE A 172 18.79 -3.86 -13.74
C ILE A 172 20.09 -4.50 -14.21
N ASP A 173 21.13 -4.32 -13.41
CA ASP A 173 22.30 -5.18 -13.41
C ASP A 173 22.20 -6.12 -12.19
N ALA A 174 22.56 -7.39 -12.34
CA ALA A 174 22.41 -8.39 -11.29
C ALA A 174 23.62 -9.32 -11.21
N THR A 175 24.17 -9.49 -10.01
CA THR A 175 25.30 -10.37 -9.69
C THR A 175 24.82 -11.57 -8.90
N ASN A 176 25.15 -12.76 -9.37
CA ASN A 176 24.83 -14.01 -8.68
C ASN A 176 25.87 -14.32 -7.60
N ASN A 177 25.47 -14.19 -6.34
CA ASN A 177 26.31 -14.49 -5.18
C ASN A 177 26.13 -15.93 -4.66
N ALA A 178 25.31 -16.75 -5.32
CA ALA A 178 25.15 -18.15 -4.96
C ALA A 178 26.36 -18.98 -5.41
N ASN A 179 26.43 -20.22 -4.93
CA ASN A 179 27.44 -21.20 -5.34
C ASN A 179 27.07 -21.99 -6.62
N THR A 180 25.91 -21.71 -7.22
CA THR A 180 25.41 -22.40 -8.43
C THR A 180 24.90 -21.40 -9.46
N ALA A 181 24.93 -21.81 -10.73
CA ALA A 181 24.42 -21.00 -11.83
C ALA A 181 22.88 -20.92 -11.80
N ARG A 182 22.33 -19.70 -11.87
CA ARG A 182 20.88 -19.46 -11.72
C ARG A 182 20.40 -18.23 -12.49
N GLN A 183 19.08 -18.15 -12.72
CA GLN A 183 18.45 -17.07 -13.48
C GLN A 183 18.30 -15.79 -12.65
N PRO A 184 18.62 -14.61 -13.21
CA PRO A 184 18.53 -13.32 -12.53
C PRO A 184 17.06 -12.90 -12.41
N GLY A 185 16.43 -13.18 -11.27
CA GLY A 185 15.03 -12.81 -11.04
C GLY A 185 13.99 -13.76 -11.66
N GLY A 186 14.29 -15.05 -11.80
CA GLY A 186 13.30 -16.04 -12.27
C GLY A 186 12.04 -16.11 -11.37
N GLY A 187 10.87 -16.22 -11.98
CA GLY A 187 9.56 -16.23 -11.30
C GLY A 187 9.17 -14.88 -10.71
N ASP A 188 8.38 -14.88 -9.63
CA ASP A 188 7.92 -13.67 -8.93
C ASP A 188 8.99 -13.06 -8.01
N PHE A 189 10.27 -13.02 -8.43
CA PHE A 189 11.36 -12.57 -7.56
C PHE A 189 11.26 -11.07 -7.26
N PHE A 190 11.02 -10.24 -8.27
CA PHE A 190 10.85 -8.79 -8.10
C PHE A 190 9.37 -8.39 -8.12
N VAL A 191 9.07 -7.31 -7.42
CA VAL A 191 7.77 -6.65 -7.43
C VAL A 191 8.00 -5.15 -7.55
N LEU A 192 7.12 -4.47 -8.29
CA LEU A 192 7.07 -3.03 -8.36
C LEU A 192 5.95 -2.53 -7.44
N VAL A 193 6.23 -1.51 -6.63
CA VAL A 193 5.24 -0.90 -5.72
C VAL A 193 5.10 0.56 -6.07
N ASP A 194 3.87 1.07 -6.15
CA ASP A 194 3.64 2.50 -6.35
C ASP A 194 3.37 3.28 -5.06
N ASP A 195 3.23 4.59 -5.21
CA ASP A 195 2.96 5.58 -4.16
C ASP A 195 1.63 5.37 -3.42
N LYS A 196 0.73 4.54 -3.98
CA LYS A 196 -0.55 4.14 -3.38
C LYS A 196 -0.47 2.77 -2.70
N GLY A 197 0.69 2.11 -2.74
CA GLY A 197 0.92 0.78 -2.16
C GLY A 197 0.34 -0.36 -3.00
N ARG A 198 -0.01 -0.12 -4.27
CA ARG A 198 -0.37 -1.19 -5.21
C ARG A 198 0.91 -1.93 -5.63
N THR A 199 0.81 -3.25 -5.79
CA THR A 199 1.95 -4.10 -6.15
C THR A 199 1.73 -4.71 -7.52
N TYR A 200 2.78 -4.73 -8.34
CA TYR A 200 2.75 -5.24 -9.70
C TYR A 200 3.81 -6.32 -9.85
N PRO A 201 3.43 -7.57 -10.14
CA PRO A 201 4.38 -8.62 -10.49
C PRO A 201 4.97 -8.36 -11.87
N ILE A 202 6.06 -9.06 -12.19
CA ILE A 202 6.63 -9.05 -13.55
C ILE A 202 5.59 -9.60 -14.53
N ASP A 203 5.42 -8.94 -15.67
CA ASP A 203 4.66 -9.44 -16.82
C ASP A 203 5.61 -10.18 -17.78
N ASP A 204 5.78 -11.48 -17.53
CA ASP A 204 6.65 -12.36 -18.32
C ASP A 204 6.21 -12.45 -19.78
N ASP A 205 4.91 -12.40 -20.05
CA ASP A 205 4.38 -12.42 -21.41
C ASP A 205 4.73 -11.12 -22.14
N ALA A 206 4.58 -9.95 -21.51
CA ALA A 206 5.05 -8.69 -22.08
C ALA A 206 6.57 -8.69 -22.33
N ALA A 207 7.36 -9.21 -21.39
CA ALA A 207 8.81 -9.38 -21.56
C ALA A 207 9.16 -10.25 -22.78
N LEU A 208 8.45 -11.37 -22.96
CA LEU A 208 8.56 -12.25 -24.13
C LEU A 208 8.20 -11.51 -25.43
N LYS A 209 7.04 -10.82 -25.48
CA LYS A 209 6.58 -10.13 -26.69
C LYS A 209 7.50 -8.98 -27.11
N LEU A 210 8.00 -8.20 -26.14
CA LEU A 210 8.93 -7.10 -26.44
C LEU A 210 10.23 -7.63 -27.07
N ARG A 211 10.74 -8.76 -26.60
CA ARG A 211 11.92 -9.42 -27.19
C ARG A 211 11.71 -9.77 -28.66
N PHE A 212 10.63 -10.49 -28.98
CA PHE A 212 10.37 -10.94 -30.35
C PHE A 212 10.14 -9.80 -31.34
N SER A 213 9.67 -8.63 -30.86
CA SER A 213 9.42 -7.47 -31.71
C SER A 213 10.66 -6.74 -32.21
N LYS A 214 11.82 -6.91 -31.56
CA LYS A 214 13.03 -6.13 -31.87
C LYS A 214 14.06 -6.85 -32.74
N LEU A 215 13.77 -8.04 -33.26
CA LEU A 215 14.76 -8.90 -33.96
C LEU A 215 16.09 -8.97 -33.18
N ALA A 216 16.03 -8.97 -31.85
CA ALA A 216 17.21 -8.94 -31.01
C ALA A 216 17.87 -10.33 -31.04
N SER A 217 19.14 -10.38 -31.42
CA SER A 217 19.98 -11.57 -31.38
C SER A 217 20.28 -12.07 -29.96
N ASP A 218 19.94 -11.28 -28.93
CA ASP A 218 20.29 -11.58 -27.55
C ASP A 218 19.41 -12.67 -26.95
N GLU A 219 20.04 -13.56 -26.17
CA GLU A 219 19.32 -14.51 -25.33
C GLU A 219 18.50 -13.76 -24.28
N PRO A 220 17.25 -14.17 -24.02
CA PRO A 220 16.48 -13.57 -22.95
C PRO A 220 17.09 -13.93 -21.61
N TRP A 221 17.14 -12.95 -20.70
CA TRP A 221 17.74 -13.12 -19.36
C TRP A 221 17.13 -14.29 -18.57
N TYR A 222 15.85 -14.61 -18.79
CA TYR A 222 15.18 -15.73 -18.12
C TYR A 222 15.60 -17.10 -18.69
N LEU A 223 16.35 -17.17 -19.79
CA LEU A 223 17.04 -18.38 -20.23
C LEU A 223 18.53 -18.37 -19.82
N THR A 224 19.06 -17.19 -19.48
CA THR A 224 20.45 -17.03 -19.06
C THR A 224 20.63 -17.47 -17.61
N LYS A 225 21.47 -18.48 -17.39
CA LYS A 225 22.01 -18.76 -16.06
C LYS A 225 23.28 -17.94 -15.86
N VAL A 226 23.31 -17.15 -14.80
CA VAL A 226 24.50 -16.39 -14.41
C VAL A 226 25.35 -17.30 -13.52
N ASN A 227 26.60 -17.56 -13.90
CA ASN A 227 27.50 -18.34 -13.05
C ASN A 227 27.85 -17.57 -11.75
N PRO A 228 28.23 -18.27 -10.67
CA PRO A 228 28.68 -17.66 -9.42
C PRO A 228 29.71 -16.54 -9.64
N GLY A 229 29.51 -15.40 -8.98
CA GLY A 229 30.40 -14.25 -9.03
C GLY A 229 30.32 -13.41 -10.31
N LEU A 230 29.53 -13.81 -11.30
CA LEU A 230 29.34 -13.03 -12.52
C LEU A 230 28.13 -12.09 -12.41
N THR A 231 28.21 -11.01 -13.18
CA THR A 231 27.16 -10.01 -13.33
C THR A 231 26.57 -10.09 -14.72
N VAL A 232 25.24 -10.06 -14.81
CA VAL A 232 24.51 -9.77 -16.04
C VAL A 232 24.05 -8.32 -16.01
N GLN A 233 24.19 -7.62 -17.13
CA GLN A 233 23.82 -6.21 -17.27
C GLN A 233 22.57 -6.06 -18.15
N GLY A 234 21.81 -4.99 -17.92
CA GLY A 234 20.72 -4.61 -18.82
C GLY A 234 19.50 -5.54 -18.81
N VAL A 235 19.28 -6.28 -17.72
CA VAL A 235 18.10 -7.15 -17.54
C VAL A 235 16.84 -6.28 -17.49
N LYS A 236 15.89 -6.54 -18.39
CA LYS A 236 14.63 -5.80 -18.47
C LYS A 236 13.53 -6.55 -17.73
N LEU A 237 13.03 -5.94 -16.67
CA LEU A 237 11.82 -6.33 -15.95
C LEU A 237 10.67 -5.47 -16.46
N ILE A 238 9.55 -6.07 -16.82
CA ILE A 238 8.39 -5.35 -17.36
C ILE A 238 7.22 -5.52 -16.40
N PHE A 239 6.51 -4.43 -16.11
CA PHE A 239 5.36 -4.40 -15.23
C PHE A 239 4.21 -3.71 -15.96
N ASP A 240 3.03 -4.32 -15.97
CA ASP A 240 1.81 -3.64 -16.41
C ASP A 240 1.22 -2.87 -15.23
N VAL A 241 1.16 -1.55 -15.34
CA VAL A 241 0.67 -0.67 -14.28
C VAL A 241 -0.49 0.19 -14.80
N PRO A 242 -1.42 0.61 -13.94
CA PRO A 242 -2.43 1.61 -14.27
C PRO A 242 -1.83 2.89 -14.86
N ALA A 243 -2.58 3.52 -15.77
CA ALA A 243 -2.13 4.73 -16.44
C ALA A 243 -1.87 5.90 -15.45
N ASP A 244 -2.56 5.90 -14.31
CA ASP A 244 -2.50 6.91 -13.25
C ASP A 244 -1.32 6.74 -12.28
N SER A 245 -0.48 5.72 -12.44
CA SER A 245 0.65 5.48 -11.56
C SER A 245 1.83 6.40 -11.93
N ASP A 246 2.43 7.10 -10.96
CA ASP A 246 3.63 7.90 -11.18
C ASP A 246 4.90 7.05 -11.03
N ILE A 247 5.76 7.03 -12.06
CA ILE A 247 7.00 6.25 -12.07
C ILE A 247 7.97 6.75 -11.01
N ASN A 248 8.04 8.07 -10.79
CA ASN A 248 8.95 8.66 -9.81
C ASN A 248 8.57 8.34 -8.36
N GLY A 249 7.33 7.89 -8.13
CA GLY A 249 6.84 7.39 -6.84
C GLY A 249 7.03 5.89 -6.64
N MET A 250 7.52 5.15 -7.66
CA MET A 250 7.61 3.70 -7.60
C MET A 250 8.91 3.18 -6.99
N LYS A 251 8.82 2.02 -6.36
CA LYS A 251 9.94 1.30 -5.76
C LYS A 251 10.02 -0.13 -6.29
N LEU A 252 11.21 -0.54 -6.72
CA LEU A 252 11.52 -1.94 -7.04
C LEU A 252 12.14 -2.61 -5.82
N LEU A 253 11.67 -3.81 -5.48
CA LEU A 253 12.27 -4.66 -4.46
C LEU A 253 11.97 -6.14 -4.74
N PRO A 254 12.61 -7.08 -4.04
CA PRO A 254 12.25 -8.48 -4.13
C PRO A 254 10.88 -8.69 -3.48
N ASN A 255 10.02 -9.51 -4.06
CA ASN A 255 8.66 -9.78 -3.58
C ASN A 255 8.64 -10.33 -2.14
N LYS A 256 9.66 -11.12 -1.77
CA LYS A 256 9.85 -11.63 -0.38
C LYS A 256 10.68 -10.68 0.50
N GLY A 257 11.05 -9.53 -0.03
CA GLY A 257 11.96 -8.54 0.56
C GLY A 257 11.29 -7.43 1.35
N PHE A 258 9.95 -7.37 1.46
CA PHE A 258 9.27 -6.39 2.33
C PHE A 258 9.83 -6.43 3.76
N GLY A 259 10.27 -5.27 4.25
CA GLY A 259 10.92 -5.12 5.56
C GLY A 259 12.30 -5.76 5.70
N LYS A 260 12.87 -6.34 4.64
CA LYS A 260 14.13 -7.12 4.68
C LYS A 260 15.16 -6.68 3.64
N ALA A 261 14.70 -6.15 2.51
CA ALA A 261 15.53 -5.63 1.43
C ALA A 261 15.30 -4.12 1.32
N THR A 262 16.38 -3.38 1.08
CA THR A 262 16.30 -1.96 0.72
C THR A 262 15.61 -1.83 -0.64
N PRO A 263 14.44 -1.18 -0.74
CA PRO A 263 13.82 -0.91 -2.02
C PRO A 263 14.63 0.11 -2.80
N ILE A 264 14.60 0.05 -4.13
CA ILE A 264 15.21 1.06 -5.00
C ILE A 264 14.12 1.98 -5.54
N GLN A 265 14.22 3.27 -5.25
CA GLN A 265 13.33 4.31 -5.77
C GLN A 265 13.63 4.52 -7.26
N LEU A 266 12.58 4.49 -8.10
CA LEU A 266 12.69 4.76 -9.52
C LEU A 266 12.66 6.28 -9.77
N GLN A 267 13.44 6.71 -10.77
CA GLN A 267 13.49 8.09 -11.26
C GLN A 267 13.64 8.05 -12.77
N GLN A 268 12.66 8.60 -13.50
CA GLN A 268 12.66 8.62 -14.96
C GLN A 268 13.47 9.78 -15.53
#